data_AF-A0A930TRB0-F1
#
_entry.id   AF-A0A930TRB0-F1
#
_cell.length_a   1.000
_cell.length_b   1.000
_cell.length_c   1.000
_cell.angle_alpha   90.00
_cell.angle_beta   90.00
_cell.angle_gamma   90.00
#
_symmetry.space_group_name_H-M   'P 1'
#
loop_
_entity.id
_entity.type
_entity.pdbx_description
1 polymer ?
#
loop_
_entity_poly.entity_id
_entity_poly.type
_entity_poly.pdbx_seq_one_letter_code
_entity_poly.pdbx_strand_id
1 'polypeptide(L)' 'MHHTYAILGTGALGGFYGARLQKAGATVHFLLRSDYDHVRQQGLVIDSVDGDFVLPNVHAHQHVGDMPPMDVVVVALN' A
#
# COMPACT_ATOMS: atom_id res chain seq x y z
N MET A 1 -15.85 4.71 13.19
CA MET A 1 -14.94 3.54 13.14
C MET A 1 -13.99 3.78 11.97
N HIS A 2 -12.68 3.61 12.16
CA HIS A 2 -11.71 3.73 11.07
C HIS A 2 -11.39 2.30 10.59
N HIS A 3 -11.60 2.01 9.31
CA HIS A 3 -11.28 0.69 8.75
C HIS A 3 -9.79 0.59 8.41
N THR A 4 -9.25 -0.61 8.58
CA THR A 4 -7.92 -1.01 8.13
C THR A 4 -8.00 -1.74 6.78
N TYR A 5 -7.04 -1.44 5.89
CA TYR A 5 -7.05 -1.93 4.51
C TYR A 5 -5.78 -2.71 4.18
N ALA A 6 -5.94 -3.90 3.61
CA ALA A 6 -4.87 -4.64 2.96
C ALA A 6 -4.91 -4.43 1.44
N ILE A 7 -3.76 -4.17 0.83
CA ILE A 7 -3.57 -4.16 -0.61
C ILE A 7 -2.78 -5.42 -1.00
N LEU A 8 -3.47 -6.37 -1.65
CA LEU A 8 -2.86 -7.57 -2.21
C LEU A 8 -2.59 -7.35 -3.69
N GLY A 9 -1.34 -7.03 -4.02
CA GLY A 9 -0.93 -6.65 -5.37
C GLY A 9 -0.60 -5.16 -5.45
N THR A 10 0.57 -4.79 -4.92
CA THR A 10 1.08 -3.40 -4.95
C THR A 10 1.72 -3.08 -6.30
N GLY A 11 1.00 -3.35 -7.39
CA GLY A 11 1.36 -2.92 -8.75
C GLY A 11 0.75 -1.55 -9.08
N ALA A 12 0.55 -1.23 -10.35
CA ALA A 12 0.05 0.08 -10.78
C ALA A 12 -1.27 0.48 -10.11
N LEU A 13 -2.31 -0.38 -10.15
CA LEU A 13 -3.62 -0.04 -9.57
C LEU A 13 -3.63 -0.14 -8.04
N GLY A 14 -3.14 -1.25 -7.48
CA GLY A 14 -3.14 -1.45 -6.03
C GLY A 14 -2.26 -0.45 -5.30
N GLY A 15 -1.06 -0.16 -5.84
CA GLY A 15 -0.17 0.87 -5.34
C GLY A 15 -0.84 2.26 -5.39
N PHE A 16 -1.42 2.64 -6.52
CA PHE A 16 -2.06 3.95 -6.66
C PHE A 16 -3.25 4.14 -5.71
N TYR A 17 -4.24 3.23 -5.72
CA TYR A 17 -5.43 3.38 -4.89
C TYR A 17 -5.13 3.18 -3.40
N GLY A 18 -4.24 2.25 -3.05
CA GLY A 18 -3.76 2.10 -1.68
C GLY A 18 -3.05 3.36 -1.18
N ALA A 19 -2.21 3.97 -2.02
CA ALA A 19 -1.53 5.21 -1.67
C ALA A 19 -2.51 6.38 -1.50
N ARG A 20 -3.55 6.47 -2.34
CA ARG A 20 -4.63 7.46 -2.22
C ARG A 20 -5.41 7.28 -0.92
N LEU A 21 -5.72 6.05 -0.53
CA LEU A 21 -6.38 5.74 0.75
C LEU A 21 -5.51 6.20 1.93
N GLN A 22 -4.21 5.87 1.92
CA GLN A 22 -3.31 6.31 2.99
C GLN A 22 -3.16 7.83 3.03
N LYS A 23 -3.05 8.49 1.87
CA LYS A 23 -3.01 9.97 1.77
C LYS A 23 -4.26 10.64 2.35
N ALA A 24 -5.41 9.96 2.28
CA ALA A 24 -6.66 10.41 2.89
C ALA A 24 -6.76 10.13 4.40
N GLY A 25 -5.73 9.53 5.01
CA GLY A 25 -5.66 9.26 6.45
C GLY A 25 -6.07 7.84 6.86
N ALA A 26 -6.39 6.96 5.90
CA ALA A 26 -6.72 5.57 6.22
C ALA A 26 -5.46 4.78 6.61
N THR A 27 -5.64 3.75 7.45
CA THR A 27 -4.57 2.79 7.77
C THR A 27 -4.49 1.73 6.69
N VAL A 28 -3.39 1.73 5.94
CA VAL A 28 -3.19 0.84 4.78
C VAL A 28 -1.93 0.00 4.95
N HIS A 29 -2.07 -1.29 4.70
CA HIS A 29 -0.99 -2.29 4.70
C HIS A 29 -0.81 -2.82 3.28
N PHE A 30 0.42 -2.75 2.76
CA PHE A 30 0.77 -3.17 1.42
C PHE A 30 1.52 -4.50 1.45
N LEU A 31 1.02 -5.50 0.71
CA LEU A 31 1.77 -6.71 0.47
C LEU A 31 2.61 -6.53 -0.81
N LEU A 32 3.93 -6.67 -0.67
CA LEU A 32 4.91 -6.56 -1.75
C LEU A 32 5.69 -7.86 -1.90
N ARG A 33 6.22 -8.11 -3.11
CA ARG A 33 7.08 -9.26 -3.40
C ARG A 33 8.50 -8.80 -3.68
N SER A 34 8.83 -8.54 -4.95
CA SER A 34 10.18 -8.13 -5.37
C SER A 34 10.58 -6.77 -4.80
N ASP A 35 9.64 -5.85 -4.68
CA ASP A 35 9.92 -4.44 -4.38
C ASP A 35 9.83 -4.13 -2.89
N TYR A 36 9.66 -5.16 -2.05
CA TYR A 36 9.49 -5.02 -0.60
C TYR A 36 10.63 -4.22 0.05
N ASP A 37 11.87 -4.61 -0.19
CA ASP A 37 13.02 -3.95 0.44
C ASP A 37 13.15 -2.48 0.02
N HIS A 38 12.87 -2.20 -1.26
CA HIS A 38 12.89 -0.84 -1.79
C HIS A 38 11.81 0.02 -1.12
N VAL A 39 10.56 -0.44 -1.13
CA VAL A 39 9.43 0.32 -0.57
C VAL A 39 9.52 0.45 0.95
N ARG A 40 10.03 -0.56 1.64
CA ARG A 40 10.28 -0.49 3.09
C ARG A 40 11.30 0.59 3.45
N GLN A 41 12.33 0.78 2.63
CA GLN A 41 13.41 1.73 2.90
C GLN A 41 13.11 3.14 2.39
N GLN A 42 12.44 3.25 1.25
CA GLN A 42 12.28 4.51 0.51
C GLN A 42 10.84 5.03 0.48
N GLY A 43 9.89 4.23 0.95
CA GLY A 43 8.47 4.53 0.87
C GLY A 43 7.90 4.23 -0.52
N LEU A 44 6.72 4.78 -0.78
CA LEU A 44 6.00 4.60 -2.05
C LEU A 44 5.90 5.95 -2.78
N VAL A 45 6.41 5.99 -4.00
CA VAL A 45 6.35 7.17 -4.89
C VAL A 45 5.20 6.99 -5.85
N ILE A 46 4.38 8.03 -6.00
CA ILE A 46 3.25 8.07 -6.92
C ILE A 46 3.43 9.24 -7.87
N ASP A 47 3.69 8.90 -9.14
CA ASP A 47 3.71 9.85 -10.24
C ASP A 47 2.34 9.83 -10.94
N SER A 48 1.69 10.99 -11.04
CA SER A 48 0.32 11.08 -11.54
C SER A 48 0.00 12.43 -12.16
N VAL A 49 -0.83 12.41 -13.20
CA VAL A 49 -1.40 13.64 -13.81
C VAL A 49 -2.20 14.47 -12.80
N ASP A 50 -2.71 13.84 -11.74
CA ASP A 50 -3.45 14.49 -10.65
C ASP A 50 -2.54 14.99 -9.52
N GLY A 51 -1.23 15.07 -9.78
CA GLY A 51 -0.20 15.56 -8.88
C GLY A 51 0.57 14.45 -8.18
N ASP A 52 1.89 14.53 -8.29
CA ASP A 52 2.81 13.58 -7.69
C ASP A 52 2.82 13.67 -6.16
N PHE A 53 3.10 12.56 -5.50
CA PHE A 53 3.32 12.55 -4.05
C PHE A 53 4.12 11.33 -3.61
N VAL A 54 4.71 11.46 -2.41
CA VAL A 54 5.48 10.39 -1.78
C VAL A 54 4.84 10.04 -0.43
N LEU A 55 4.72 8.74 -0.17
CA LEU A 55 4.44 8.19 1.15
C LEU A 55 5.75 7.67 1.74
N PRO A 56 6.46 8.48 2.55
CA PRO A 56 7.80 8.12 3.03
C PRO A 56 7.78 6.92 3.99
N ASN A 57 6.64 6.67 4.63
CA ASN A 57 6.42 5.52 5.50
C ASN A 57 5.13 4.82 5.06
N VAL A 58 5.22 3.52 4.83
CA VAL A 58 4.08 2.64 4.54
C VAL A 58 4.20 1.37 5.37
N HIS A 59 3.08 0.76 5.75
CA HIS A 59 3.10 -0.57 6.36
C HIS A 59 3.33 -1.62 5.26
N ALA A 60 4.60 -1.83 4.90
CA ALA A 60 5.02 -2.82 3.92
C ALA A 60 5.20 -4.20 4.56
N HIS A 61 4.69 -5.23 3.88
CA HIS A 61 4.78 -6.64 4.29
C HIS A 61 5.24 -7.49 3.12
N GLN A 62 6.05 -8.52 3.38
CA GLN A 62 6.49 -9.47 2.35
C GLN A 62 5.67 -10.78 2.40
N HIS A 63 5.17 -11.13 3.59
CA HIS A 63 4.33 -12.30 3.80
C HIS A 63 3.01 -11.90 4.45
N VAL A 64 1.92 -12.56 4.04
CA VAL A 64 0.58 -12.32 4.61
C VAL A 64 0.54 -12.61 6.12
N GLY A 65 1.35 -13.57 6.59
CA GLY A 65 1.43 -13.92 8.01
C GLY A 65 1.98 -12.80 8.91
N ASP A 66 2.66 -11.81 8.33
CA ASP A 66 3.20 -10.65 9.08
C ASP A 66 2.16 -9.52 9.21
N MET A 67 1.05 -9.61 8.47
CA MET A 67 -0.01 -8.61 8.48
C MET A 67 -0.95 -8.82 9.68
N PRO A 68 -1.40 -7.74 10.35
CA PRO A 68 -2.46 -7.84 11.35
C PRO A 68 -3.79 -8.24 10.68
N PRO A 69 -4.81 -8.65 11.45
CA PRO A 69 -6.18 -8.79 10.93
C PRO A 69 -6.67 -7.48 10.33
N MET A 70 -7.29 -7.54 9.14
CA MET A 70 -7.72 -6.37 8.36
C MET A 70 -9.23 -6.36 8.16
N ASP A 71 -9.83 -5.18 8.17
CA ASP A 71 -11.28 -5.02 7.95
C ASP A 71 -11.66 -5.18 6.48
N VAL A 72 -10.80 -4.70 5.57
CA VAL A 72 -11.03 -4.69 4.13
C VAL A 72 -9.79 -5.18 3.40
N VAL A 73 -9.98 -6.06 2.40
CA VAL A 73 -8.92 -6.54 1.52
C VAL A 73 -9.21 -6.12 0.09
N VAL A 74 -8.29 -5.37 -0.51
CA VAL A 74 -8.31 -5.00 -1.93
C VAL A 74 -7.41 -5.97 -2.68
N VAL A 75 -8.01 -6.75 -3.58
CA VAL A 75 -7.28 -7.68 -4.45
C VAL A 75 -7.04 -7.01 -5.80
N ALA A 76 -5.77 -6.72 -6.09
CA ALA A 76 -5.32 -6.04 -7.31
C ALA A 76 -4.14 -6.81 -7.95
N LEU A 77 -4.33 -8.12 -8.11
CA LEU A 77 -3.37 -9.03 -8.73
C LEU A 77 -3.55 -9.05 -10.25
N ASN A 78 -2.43 -9.18 -10.97
CA ASN A 78 -2.40 -9.50 -12.40
C ASN A 78 -2.10 -10.99 -12.61
#